data_AF-A0A0P9K602-F1
#
_entry.id   AF-A0A0P9K602-F1
#
_cell.length_a   1.000
_cell.length_b   1.000
_cell.length_c   1.000
_cell.angle_alpha   90.00
_cell.angle_beta   90.00
_cell.angle_gamma   90.00
#
_symmetry.space_group_name_H-M   'P 1'
#
loop_
_entity.id
_entity.type
_entity.pdbx_description
1 polymer ?
#
loop_
_entity_poly.entity_id
_entity_poly.type
_entity_poly.pdbx_seq_one_letter_code
_entity_poly.pdbx_strand_id
1 'polypeptide(L)' 'MLARLDDAPDTPVIRKQTVEHPFGTIKMWMGATHFLTRQFKNVSTEMNLHVLAYNMKRMISIMGVQGLNKAIREL' A
#
# COMPACT_ATOMS: atom_id res chain seq x y z
N MET A 1 -6.53 23.01 -7.05
CA MET A 1 -5.43 22.05 -6.75
C MET A 1 -4.21 22.78 -6.20
N LEU A 2 -3.68 23.80 -6.90
CA LEU A 2 -2.52 24.58 -6.47
C LEU A 2 -2.75 25.35 -5.15
N ALA A 3 -3.85 26.10 -5.03
CA ALA A 3 -4.19 26.80 -3.79
C ALA A 3 -4.25 25.91 -2.53
N ARG A 4 -4.61 24.62 -2.68
CA ARG A 4 -4.61 23.65 -1.56
C ARG A 4 -3.21 23.19 -1.15
N LEU A 5 -2.26 23.22 -2.08
CA LEU A 5 -0.85 22.92 -1.81
C LEU A 5 -0.14 24.13 -1.23
N ASP A 6 -0.54 25.34 -1.66
CA ASP A 6 -0.04 26.61 -1.12
C ASP A 6 -0.46 26.79 0.36
N ASP A 7 -1.70 26.42 0.71
CA ASP A 7 -2.20 26.43 2.10
C ASP A 7 -1.59 25.33 2.99
N ALA A 8 -0.97 24.29 2.41
CA ALA A 8 -0.41 23.15 3.13
C ALA A 8 0.88 22.65 2.47
N PRO A 9 1.98 23.43 2.56
CA PRO A 9 3.21 23.20 1.80
C PRO A 9 3.92 21.89 2.15
N ASP A 10 3.66 21.32 3.33
CA ASP A 10 4.24 20.04 3.78
C ASP A 10 3.55 18.81 3.17
N THR A 11 2.36 18.97 2.57
CA THR A 11 1.57 17.87 2.01
C THR A 11 2.36 16.97 1.04
N PRO A 12 3.16 17.49 0.09
CA PRO A 12 3.95 16.66 -0.81
C PRO A 12 4.99 15.81 -0.06
N VAL A 13 5.63 16.38 0.96
CA VAL A 13 6.67 15.71 1.77
C VAL A 13 6.06 14.57 2.58
N ILE A 14 4.94 14.82 3.25
CA ILE A 14 4.23 13.82 4.05
C ILE A 14 3.74 12.68 3.14
N ARG A 15 3.17 13.01 1.97
CA ARG A 15 2.73 11.99 1.01
C ARG A 15 3.89 11.13 0.57
N LYS A 16 5.02 11.74 0.20
CA LYS A 16 6.24 11.05 -0.19
C LYS A 16 6.67 10.05 0.89
N GLN A 17 6.83 10.51 2.13
CA GLN A 17 7.24 9.66 3.26
C GLN A 17 6.24 8.53 3.54
N THR A 18 4.95 8.79 3.40
CA THR A 18 3.90 7.82 3.72
C THR A 18 3.78 6.72 2.68
N VAL A 19 3.97 7.04 1.40
CA VAL A 19 3.77 6.09 0.29
C VAL A 19 5.05 5.40 -0.15
N GLU A 20 6.20 6.07 -0.11
CA GLU A 20 7.45 5.52 -0.62
C GLU A 20 7.88 4.26 0.13
N HIS A 21 7.73 4.23 1.46
CA HIS A 21 8.11 3.08 2.26
C HIS A 21 7.25 1.82 1.95
N PRO A 22 5.90 1.89 1.88
CA PRO A 22 5.07 0.81 1.36
C PRO A 22 5.46 0.34 -0.03
N PHE A 23 5.63 1.25 -0.99
CA PHE A 23 5.97 0.89 -2.36
C PHE A 23 7.34 0.22 -2.46
N GLY A 24 8.35 0.71 -1.72
CA GLY A 24 9.67 0.11 -1.64
C GLY A 24 9.63 -1.30 -1.08
N THR A 25 8.85 -1.51 0.00
CA THR A 25 8.71 -2.83 0.64
C THR A 25 8.02 -3.83 -0.28
N ILE A 26 6.89 -3.44 -0.90
CA ILE A 26 6.15 -4.27 -1.84
C ILE A 26 7.07 -4.67 -3.00
N LYS A 27 7.77 -3.70 -3.60
CA LYS A 27 8.68 -3.94 -4.72
C LYS A 27 9.84 -4.88 -4.34
N MET A 28 10.40 -4.73 -3.13
CA MET A 28 11.43 -5.64 -2.62
C MET A 28 10.91 -7.06 -2.46
N TRP A 29 9.70 -7.25 -1.90
CA TRP A 29 9.10 -8.57 -1.67
C TRP A 29 8.62 -9.26 -2.95
N MET A 30 8.17 -8.49 -3.94
CA MET A 30 7.83 -9.01 -5.26
C MET A 30 9.03 -9.65 -5.97
N GLY A 31 10.24 -9.35 -5.52
CA GLY A 31 11.46 -9.70 -6.23
C GLY A 31 11.75 -8.70 -7.33
N ALA A 32 13.03 -8.54 -7.67
CA ALA A 32 13.46 -7.64 -8.74
C ALA A 32 13.03 -8.11 -10.15
N THR A 33 12.36 -9.24 -10.24
CA THR A 33 12.05 -9.97 -11.45
C THR A 33 10.55 -9.93 -11.72
N HIS A 34 10.17 -9.13 -12.72
CA HIS A 34 8.96 -9.14 -13.56
C HIS A 34 7.68 -9.82 -13.04
N PHE A 35 6.53 -9.16 -13.25
CA PHE A 35 5.21 -9.77 -13.06
C PHE A 35 5.13 -11.16 -13.70
N LEU A 36 4.54 -12.10 -12.98
CA LEU A 36 4.35 -13.49 -13.43
C LEU A 36 3.35 -13.57 -14.59
N THR A 37 2.42 -12.62 -14.62
CA THR A 37 1.33 -12.58 -15.60
C THR A 37 1.58 -11.57 -16.72
N ARG A 38 0.87 -11.76 -17.85
CA ARG A 38 0.87 -10.83 -19.00
C ARG A 38 -0.52 -10.21 -19.16
N GLN A 39 -0.58 -9.07 -19.85
CA GLN A 39 -1.77 -8.23 -20.05
C GLN A 39 -2.21 -7.44 -18.80
N PHE A 40 -2.68 -6.22 -19.02
CA PHE A 40 -3.01 -5.27 -17.96
C PHE A 40 -3.97 -5.82 -16.89
N LYS A 41 -5.01 -6.54 -17.31
CA LYS A 41 -5.99 -7.11 -16.38
C LYS A 41 -5.33 -8.06 -15.37
N ASN A 42 -4.47 -8.96 -15.85
CA ASN A 42 -3.84 -9.97 -15.00
C ASN A 42 -2.75 -9.35 -14.13
N VAL A 43 -1.93 -8.45 -14.69
CA VAL A 43 -0.90 -7.71 -13.96
C VAL A 43 -1.52 -6.85 -12.86
N SER A 44 -2.67 -6.22 -13.13
CA SER A 44 -3.42 -5.47 -12.11
C SER A 44 -3.89 -6.36 -10.97
N THR A 45 -4.39 -7.57 -11.28
CA THR A 45 -4.75 -8.56 -10.24
C THR A 45 -3.53 -8.96 -9.40
N GLU A 46 -2.39 -9.23 -10.03
CA GLU A 46 -1.15 -9.58 -9.33
C GLU A 46 -0.68 -8.44 -8.40
N MET A 47 -0.66 -7.20 -8.90
CA MET A 47 -0.34 -6.03 -8.10
C MET A 47 -1.30 -5.82 -6.93
N ASN A 48 -2.61 -6.03 -7.15
CA ASN A 48 -3.61 -5.92 -6.09
C ASN A 48 -3.40 -6.96 -4.98
N LEU A 49 -3.01 -8.19 -5.32
CA LEU A 49 -2.70 -9.21 -4.32
C LEU A 49 -1.47 -8.84 -3.48
N HIS A 50 -0.42 -8.28 -4.10
CA HIS A 50 0.75 -7.81 -3.36
C HIS A 50 0.41 -6.66 -2.39
N VAL A 51 -0.39 -5.69 -2.85
CA VAL A 51 -0.86 -4.58 -2.01
C VAL A 51 -1.73 -5.10 -0.86
N LEU A 52 -2.64 -6.04 -1.13
CA LEU A 52 -3.48 -6.66 -0.12
C LEU A 52 -2.66 -7.40 0.94
N ALA A 53 -1.71 -8.23 0.52
CA ALA A 53 -0.84 -8.96 1.43
C ALA A 53 0.01 -8.02 2.31
N TYR A 54 0.56 -6.95 1.72
CA TYR A 54 1.28 -5.92 2.47
C TYR A 54 0.38 -5.22 3.49
N ASN A 55 -0.82 -4.80 3.07
CA ASN A 55 -1.77 -4.13 3.97
C ASN A 55 -2.18 -5.05 5.13
N MET A 56 -2.46 -6.32 4.88
CA MET A 56 -2.78 -7.28 5.95
C MET A 56 -1.62 -7.41 6.94
N LYS A 57 -0.39 -7.59 6.45
CA LYS A 57 0.79 -7.68 7.32
C LYS A 57 1.04 -6.39 8.11
N ARG A 58 0.85 -5.22 7.49
CA ARG A 58 0.97 -3.92 8.14
C ARG A 58 -0.09 -3.75 9.24
N MET A 59 -1.34 -4.07 8.96
CA MET A 59 -2.43 -3.92 9.93
C MET A 59 -2.28 -4.90 11.10
N ILE A 60 -1.86 -6.14 10.84
CA ILE A 60 -1.52 -7.09 11.91
C ILE A 60 -0.42 -6.52 12.81
N SER A 61 0.60 -5.85 12.25
CA SER A 61 1.66 -5.20 13.03
C SER A 61 1.15 -4.03 13.89
N ILE A 62 0.18 -3.25 13.38
CA ILE A 62 -0.35 -2.05 14.06
C ILE A 62 -1.34 -2.40 15.18
N MET A 63 -2.28 -3.32 14.93
CA MET A 63 -3.40 -3.59 15.85
C MET A 63 -3.52 -5.05 16.29
N GLY A 64 -2.60 -5.92 15.85
CA GLY A 64 -2.66 -7.35 16.12
C GLY A 64 -3.75 -8.08 15.33
N VAL A 65 -3.70 -9.41 15.35
CA VAL A 65 -4.63 -10.27 14.61
C VAL A 65 -6.08 -10.08 15.10
N GLN A 66 -6.28 -10.04 16.42
CA GLN A 66 -7.62 -9.90 17.02
C GLN A 66 -8.23 -8.53 16.73
N GLY A 67 -7.43 -7.46 16.85
CA GLY A 67 -7.87 -6.09 16.53
C GLY A 67 -8.29 -5.95 15.07
N LEU A 68 -7.49 -6.50 14.15
CA LEU A 68 -7.83 -6.51 12.73
C LEU A 68 -9.09 -7.32 12.42
N ASN A 69 -9.24 -8.51 13.00
CA ASN A 69 -10.41 -9.35 12.78
C ASN A 69 -11.70 -8.67 13.29
N LYS A 70 -11.64 -7.97 14.43
CA LYS A 70 -12.74 -7.15 14.93
C LYS A 70 -13.07 -6.02 13.95
N ALA A 71 -12.08 -5.24 13.53
CA ALA A 71 -12.27 -4.13 12.60
C ALA A 71 -12.90 -4.57 11.28
N ILE A 72 -12.49 -5.72 10.73
CA ILE A 72 -13.06 -6.25 9.47
C ILE A 72 -14.53 -6.66 9.63
N ARG A 73 -14.95 -7.14 10.81
CA ARG A 73 -16.33 -7.55 11.07
C ARG A 73 -17.28 -6.38 11.32
N GLU A 74 -16.73 -5.22 11.65
CA GLU A 74 -17.46 -3.99 11.94
C GLU A 74 -17.51 -3.03 10.73
N LEU A 75 -16.89 -3.41 9.60
CA LEU A 75 -17.03 -2.75 8.29
C LEU A 75 -18.39 -3.06 7.64
#